data_AF-A0A7Y8PNE6-F1
#
_entry.id   AF-A0A7Y8PNE6-F1
#
_cell.length_a   1.000
_cell.length_b   1.000
_cell.length_c   1.000
_cell.angle_alpha   90.00
_cell.angle_beta   90.00
_cell.angle_gamma   90.00
#
_symmetry.space_group_name_H-M   'P 1'
#
loop_
_entity.id
_entity.type
_entity.pdbx_description
1 polymer ?
#
loop_
_entity_poly.entity_id
_entity_poly.type
_entity_poly.pdbx_seq_one_letter_code
_entity_poly.pdbx_strand_id
1 'polypeptide(L)'
;MLKQSIGIGMLFIAGHAYSSNIIVTTTADTKADDQQCSLREAIEYINLGMPEEGYLGCGGKNASSVILLEKKAVYQIDTQLKITENLEIKTTYDSSLNDKTAPGLNNATIQMRGNERIFHIEDSKDRFLKVSLKELTLQGCGEERCRQQQGGLIYNNEHLILDYVKLSQGVANQGGAIYNLAQMTDEKIPAGFIEIKNSLLEANQAQEGGVIYTQFPRFVITTSVFKGNKTISVASANLYSAASLADEEIKAFPSMGNMIVSSTFTANEGYVMNVLDDIGVNNISLIGNSRGVYLNAPLGKAYIANSVILGNPHPVSVNTAANCVQAGSDATRLQNNLVGAGCRAGDSNYPNTLWTANSVLAGNLLEGACQTLSQDKTALFCPYQVPENSFLGFMRPRVLLSYNSLKDSVVLNQGQLQLGDNTVVGCAASDQRGKNRQSDITLCDRGAIEVMVPETMGLIGQDILAGQIAKMSVSDLLGDSDLVPKEFCDQVYPNNPTGQAWQAGCVQIEQLDTRSKGKLTVDELGNLVYTPDSAWHGADVFKIKLVTSTTRFNSTTPYMEVKVQVIQEHENRMESDKIKVSGGAWSAYGLMTLLGLLGLRRRKA
;
A
#
# COMPACT_ATOMS: atom_id res chain seq x y z
N MET A 1 38.93 30.14 16.76
CA MET A 1 38.45 28.98 17.53
C MET A 1 37.48 28.22 16.65
N LEU A 2 37.94 27.08 16.11
CA LEU A 2 37.15 26.10 15.37
C LEU A 2 36.09 25.48 16.27
N LYS A 3 34.80 25.51 15.90
CA LYS A 3 33.81 24.49 16.32
C LYS A 3 32.76 24.25 15.24
N GLN A 4 32.80 23.03 14.71
CA GLN A 4 31.68 22.19 14.24
C GLN A 4 30.83 22.68 13.06
N SER A 5 31.19 22.20 11.86
CA SER A 5 30.28 22.03 10.72
C SER A 5 30.71 20.78 9.96
N ILE A 6 30.09 19.65 10.29
CA ILE A 6 30.20 18.34 9.60
C ILE A 6 28.74 17.93 9.35
N GLY A 7 28.26 17.59 8.17
CA GLY A 7 28.84 17.62 6.83
C GLY A 7 27.68 17.67 5.83
N ILE A 8 27.82 18.52 4.82
CA ILE A 8 26.88 18.58 3.68
C ILE A 8 27.56 17.80 2.56
N GLY A 9 27.00 16.63 2.24
CA GLY A 9 27.27 15.99 0.95
C GLY A 9 26.73 16.90 -0.14
N MET A 10 27.62 17.40 -1.00
CA MET A 10 27.24 18.16 -2.18
C MET A 10 26.34 17.31 -3.07
N LEU A 11 25.05 17.68 -3.16
CA LEU A 11 24.15 17.21 -4.21
C LEU A 11 24.61 17.80 -5.55
N PHE A 12 25.32 17.01 -6.36
CA PHE A 12 25.56 17.31 -7.77
C PHE A 12 24.63 16.45 -8.63
N ILE A 13 23.45 16.97 -8.93
CA ILE A 13 22.64 16.47 -10.05
C ILE A 13 22.95 17.34 -11.25
N ALA A 14 23.75 16.83 -12.19
CA ALA A 14 24.01 17.52 -13.46
C ALA A 14 22.83 17.31 -14.42
N GLY A 15 22.03 18.36 -14.64
CA GLY A 15 20.88 18.35 -15.56
C GLY A 15 21.26 18.60 -17.02
N HIS A 16 20.69 17.81 -17.94
CA HIS A 16 20.59 18.17 -19.36
C HIS A 16 19.22 18.83 -19.61
N ALA A 17 19.24 19.92 -20.38
CA ALA A 17 18.13 20.85 -20.55
C ALA A 17 16.95 20.30 -21.37
N TYR A 18 15.83 20.07 -20.68
CA TYR A 18 14.45 20.18 -21.17
C TYR A 18 13.62 20.67 -19.98
N SER A 19 12.90 21.80 -20.10
CA SER A 19 12.01 22.39 -19.05
C SER A 19 12.34 21.96 -17.62
N SER A 20 13.31 22.61 -16.98
CA SER A 20 13.82 22.11 -15.69
C SER A 20 12.77 22.25 -14.59
N ASN A 21 12.27 21.12 -14.10
CA ASN A 21 11.52 21.08 -12.84
C ASN A 21 12.34 21.75 -11.72
N ILE A 22 11.68 22.31 -10.71
CA ILE A 22 12.34 22.98 -9.59
C ILE A 22 12.88 21.91 -8.64
N ILE A 23 14.20 21.81 -8.53
CA ILE A 23 14.86 20.84 -7.62
C ILE A 23 15.12 21.53 -6.30
N VAL A 24 14.58 20.97 -5.22
CA VAL A 24 14.90 21.44 -3.85
C VAL A 24 16.26 20.89 -3.46
N THR A 25 17.21 21.78 -3.14
CA THR A 25 18.61 21.42 -2.87
C THR A 25 18.97 21.45 -1.39
N THR A 26 18.05 21.90 -0.53
CA THR A 26 18.23 21.91 0.93
C THR A 26 16.98 21.40 1.65
N THR A 27 17.18 20.69 2.76
CA THR A 27 16.10 20.17 3.61
C THR A 27 15.71 21.14 4.73
N ALA A 28 16.46 22.22 4.90
CA ALA A 28 16.17 23.24 5.90
C ALA A 28 15.05 24.18 5.45
N ASP A 29 14.27 24.68 6.41
CA ASP A 29 13.30 25.73 6.16
C ASP A 29 13.99 27.09 6.13
N THR A 30 14.51 27.48 4.97
CA THR A 30 15.24 28.73 4.80
C THR A 30 14.56 29.65 3.81
N LYS A 31 14.75 30.96 4.04
CA LYS A 31 14.43 32.03 3.11
C LYS A 31 15.63 32.96 3.05
N ALA A 32 16.58 32.67 2.16
CA ALA A 32 17.83 33.39 2.04
C ALA A 32 18.33 33.35 0.60
N ASP A 33 18.97 34.42 0.14
CA ASP A 33 19.65 34.42 -1.16
C ASP A 33 21.04 33.78 -1.00
N ASP A 34 21.08 32.45 -0.94
CA ASP A 34 22.29 31.66 -0.66
C ASP A 34 22.63 30.62 -1.75
N GLN A 35 21.98 30.74 -2.91
CA GLN A 35 22.06 29.80 -4.05
C GLN A 35 21.53 28.39 -3.78
N GLN A 36 20.99 28.11 -2.59
CA GLN A 36 20.23 26.90 -2.33
C GLN A 36 18.75 27.17 -2.59
N CYS A 37 18.01 26.13 -2.97
CA CYS A 37 16.58 26.18 -3.12
C CYS A 37 15.93 25.34 -2.02
N SER A 38 15.26 26.00 -1.06
CA SER A 38 14.43 25.35 -0.05
C SER A 38 13.03 25.05 -0.59
N LEU A 39 12.27 24.17 0.09
CA LEU A 39 10.87 23.92 -0.29
C LEU A 39 10.02 25.19 -0.15
N ARG A 40 10.30 26.05 0.83
CA ARG A 40 9.61 27.32 1.00
C ARG A 40 9.86 28.25 -0.19
N GLU A 41 11.12 28.42 -0.56
CA GLU A 41 11.52 29.26 -1.68
C GLU A 41 10.95 28.73 -3.00
N ALA A 42 10.91 27.41 -3.19
CA ALA A 42 10.34 26.78 -4.37
C ALA A 42 8.83 27.07 -4.52
N ILE A 43 8.06 27.00 -3.42
CA ILE A 43 6.63 27.33 -3.44
C ILE A 43 6.43 28.83 -3.64
N GLU A 44 7.21 29.67 -2.96
CA GLU A 44 7.13 31.13 -3.11
C GLU A 44 7.47 31.57 -4.54
N TYR A 45 8.45 30.95 -5.19
CA TYR A 45 8.78 31.15 -6.60
C TYR A 45 7.57 30.93 -7.51
N ILE A 46 6.86 29.81 -7.31
CA ILE A 46 5.66 29.50 -8.10
C ILE A 46 4.56 30.51 -7.80
N ASN A 47 4.31 30.83 -6.53
CA ASN A 47 3.30 31.82 -6.12
C ASN A 47 3.54 33.22 -6.72
N LEU A 48 4.80 33.59 -6.97
CA LEU A 48 5.19 34.85 -7.62
C LEU A 48 4.98 34.86 -9.15
N GLY A 49 4.46 33.77 -9.73
CA GLY A 49 4.28 33.65 -11.18
C GLY A 49 5.55 33.23 -11.92
N MET A 50 6.50 32.59 -11.22
CA MET A 50 7.70 32.00 -11.81
C MET A 50 8.56 32.99 -12.63
N PRO A 51 9.09 34.06 -12.02
CA PRO A 51 9.96 35.03 -12.71
C PRO A 51 11.12 34.36 -13.47
N GLU A 52 11.52 34.92 -14.61
CA GLU A 52 12.58 34.34 -15.45
C GLU A 52 13.94 34.33 -14.77
N GLU A 53 14.20 35.31 -13.90
CA GLU A 53 15.40 35.44 -13.08
C GLU A 53 15.51 34.39 -11.97
N GLY A 54 14.44 33.63 -11.71
CA GLY A 54 14.37 32.72 -10.56
C GLY A 54 14.01 33.46 -9.27
N TYR A 55 14.04 32.76 -8.15
CA TYR A 55 13.78 33.34 -6.83
C TYR A 55 14.58 32.60 -5.76
N LEU A 56 15.50 33.31 -5.09
CA LEU A 56 16.29 32.79 -3.95
C LEU A 56 16.85 31.39 -4.23
N GLY A 57 17.61 31.23 -5.32
CA GLY A 57 18.20 29.94 -5.71
C GLY A 57 17.26 28.95 -6.39
N CYS A 58 15.94 29.20 -6.43
CA CYS A 58 14.96 28.34 -7.08
C CYS A 58 14.59 28.81 -8.50
N GLY A 59 14.39 27.84 -9.41
CA GLY A 59 13.76 28.06 -10.71
C GLY A 59 14.61 28.81 -11.73
N GLY A 60 13.96 29.62 -12.56
CA GLY A 60 14.57 30.39 -13.64
C GLY A 60 13.94 30.14 -15.00
N LYS A 61 14.58 30.63 -16.05
CA LYS A 61 14.06 30.52 -17.43
C LYS A 61 13.72 29.07 -17.80
N ASN A 62 12.47 28.86 -18.23
CA ASN A 62 11.89 27.57 -18.60
C ASN A 62 11.63 26.60 -17.42
N ALA A 63 11.56 27.09 -16.19
CA ALA A 63 11.08 26.26 -15.08
C ALA A 63 9.63 25.80 -15.30
N SER A 64 9.28 24.65 -14.73
CA SER A 64 7.90 24.16 -14.65
C SER A 64 7.38 24.30 -13.21
N SER A 65 6.05 24.28 -13.03
CA SER A 65 5.41 24.29 -11.69
C SER A 65 5.46 22.91 -11.01
N VAL A 66 6.59 22.19 -11.15
CA VAL A 66 6.82 20.87 -10.59
C VAL A 66 8.02 20.96 -9.66
N ILE A 67 7.79 20.70 -8.37
CA ILE A 67 8.81 20.67 -7.32
C ILE A 67 9.25 19.22 -7.09
N LEU A 68 10.56 19.02 -7.10
CA LEU A 68 11.22 17.73 -6.97
C LEU A 68 11.95 17.63 -5.63
N LEU A 69 11.60 16.60 -4.86
CA LEU A 69 12.21 16.27 -3.58
C LEU A 69 13.06 15.00 -3.67
N GLU A 70 14.17 14.94 -2.94
CA GLU A 70 15.04 13.78 -2.88
C GLU A 70 14.35 12.61 -2.15
N LYS A 71 14.45 11.41 -2.71
CA LYS A 71 13.87 10.21 -2.10
C LYS A 71 14.36 9.98 -0.67
N LYS A 72 13.44 9.67 0.23
CA LYS A 72 13.67 9.46 1.67
C LYS A 72 14.28 10.64 2.43
N ALA A 73 14.50 11.79 1.79
CA ALA A 73 14.95 12.98 2.49
C ALA A 73 13.83 13.55 3.38
N VAL A 74 14.21 14.23 4.46
CA VAL A 74 13.28 14.83 5.42
C VAL A 74 13.42 16.35 5.37
N TYR A 75 12.43 17.01 4.79
CA TYR A 75 12.30 18.46 4.66
C TYR A 75 11.60 19.01 5.90
N GLN A 76 12.30 19.83 6.66
CA GLN A 76 11.82 20.41 7.89
C GLN A 76 11.07 21.70 7.59
N ILE A 77 9.92 21.92 8.24
CA ILE A 77 9.08 23.12 8.08
C ILE A 77 8.81 23.73 9.46
N ASP A 78 9.18 24.99 9.64
CA ASP A 78 9.03 25.72 10.90
C ASP A 78 7.70 26.50 10.95
N THR A 79 7.17 26.94 9.81
CA THR A 79 5.87 27.63 9.68
C THR A 79 5.11 27.18 8.45
N GLN A 80 3.78 27.34 8.42
CA GLN A 80 2.97 26.87 7.29
C GLN A 80 3.44 27.43 5.94
N LEU A 81 3.29 26.62 4.90
CA LEU A 81 3.57 26.93 3.51
C LEU A 81 2.27 27.30 2.80
N LYS A 82 2.20 28.51 2.26
CA LYS A 82 1.04 28.98 1.50
C LYS A 82 1.18 28.59 0.04
N ILE A 83 0.16 28.00 -0.54
CA ILE A 83 0.10 27.66 -1.97
C ILE A 83 -1.08 28.41 -2.59
N THR A 84 -0.76 29.31 -3.53
CA THR A 84 -1.73 30.17 -4.20
C THR A 84 -1.69 30.02 -5.72
N GLU A 85 -0.84 29.12 -6.25
CA GLU A 85 -0.66 28.84 -7.68
C GLU A 85 -0.58 27.33 -7.95
N ASN A 86 -0.95 26.92 -9.18
CA ASN A 86 -1.00 25.50 -9.56
C ASN A 86 0.37 24.87 -9.43
N LEU A 87 0.47 23.72 -8.76
CA LEU A 87 1.75 23.02 -8.63
C LEU A 87 1.61 21.51 -8.43
N GLU A 88 2.70 20.80 -8.73
CA GLU A 88 2.93 19.41 -8.34
C GLU A 88 4.16 19.36 -7.43
N ILE A 89 4.07 18.66 -6.28
CA ILE A 89 5.24 18.29 -5.47
C ILE A 89 5.37 16.78 -5.51
N LYS A 90 6.56 16.29 -5.88
CA LYS A 90 6.83 14.86 -5.91
C LYS A 90 8.23 14.47 -5.52
N THR A 91 8.38 13.22 -5.11
CA THR A 91 9.68 12.59 -4.92
C THR A 91 10.35 12.27 -6.26
N THR A 92 11.66 12.45 -6.30
CA THR A 92 12.54 12.09 -7.42
C THR A 92 12.94 10.63 -7.36
N TYR A 93 12.95 9.99 -8.53
CA TYR A 93 13.50 8.66 -8.71
C TYR A 93 14.61 8.71 -9.76
N ASP A 94 15.66 7.92 -9.53
CA ASP A 94 16.72 7.76 -10.52
C ASP A 94 16.14 6.98 -11.71
N SER A 95 16.20 7.56 -12.91
CA SER A 95 15.78 6.92 -14.16
C SER A 95 16.72 5.78 -14.60
N SER A 96 17.63 5.33 -13.72
CA SER A 96 18.44 4.15 -13.96
C SER A 96 17.53 2.93 -14.10
N LEU A 97 17.77 2.11 -15.13
CA LEU A 97 16.93 0.98 -15.55
C LEU A 97 16.68 -0.11 -14.47
N ASN A 98 17.18 0.07 -13.24
CA ASN A 98 17.16 -0.89 -12.15
C ASN A 98 16.37 -0.47 -10.89
N ASP A 99 15.86 0.77 -10.79
CA ASP A 99 15.08 1.17 -9.59
C ASP A 99 13.62 0.68 -9.72
N LYS A 100 13.38 -0.61 -9.44
CA LYS A 100 12.05 -1.28 -9.47
C LYS A 100 11.28 -1.14 -8.16
N THR A 101 11.55 -0.11 -7.36
CA THR A 101 10.85 0.06 -6.07
C THR A 101 9.38 0.40 -6.28
N ALA A 102 8.49 -0.25 -5.54
CA ALA A 102 7.06 0.05 -5.60
C ALA A 102 6.79 1.51 -5.18
N PRO A 103 5.84 2.21 -5.83
CA PRO A 103 5.50 3.59 -5.47
C PRO A 103 5.10 3.72 -4.00
N GLY A 104 5.41 4.87 -3.39
CA GLY A 104 5.10 5.13 -1.99
C GLY A 104 6.20 4.71 -0.98
N LEU A 105 7.10 3.78 -1.35
CA LEU A 105 8.12 3.26 -0.43
C LEU A 105 9.29 4.21 -0.17
N ASN A 106 9.57 5.08 -1.13
CA ASN A 106 10.74 5.97 -1.11
C ASN A 106 10.35 7.43 -0.88
N ASN A 107 9.12 7.68 -0.41
CA ASN A 107 8.58 9.01 -0.19
C ASN A 107 9.56 9.94 0.53
N ALA A 108 9.77 11.12 -0.02
CA ALA A 108 10.30 12.25 0.73
C ALA A 108 9.32 12.63 1.85
N THR A 109 9.83 13.01 3.01
CA THR A 109 9.03 13.43 4.16
C THR A 109 9.08 14.95 4.29
N ILE A 110 7.91 15.59 4.38
CA ILE A 110 7.77 17.00 4.77
C ILE A 110 7.25 16.99 6.21
N GLN A 111 8.08 17.47 7.12
CA GLN A 111 7.87 17.37 8.56
C GLN A 111 7.67 18.74 9.18
N MET A 112 6.56 18.91 9.90
CA MET A 112 6.33 20.11 10.71
C MET A 112 7.14 20.06 12.01
N ARG A 113 8.05 21.02 12.19
CA ARG A 113 8.76 21.31 13.45
C ARG A 113 8.05 22.35 14.29
N GLY A 114 7.36 23.28 13.62
CA GLY A 114 6.52 24.27 14.27
C GLY A 114 5.27 23.63 14.91
N ASN A 115 4.33 24.47 15.30
CA ASN A 115 3.04 24.05 15.85
C ASN A 115 1.87 24.30 14.88
N GLU A 116 2.17 24.57 13.61
CA GLU A 116 1.20 24.90 12.55
C GLU A 116 0.85 23.69 11.67
N ARG A 117 -0.02 23.90 10.69
CA ARG A 117 -0.25 22.96 9.59
C ARG A 117 0.89 23.09 8.57
N ILE A 118 1.10 22.07 7.73
CA ILE A 118 2.13 22.13 6.69
C ILE A 118 1.68 23.03 5.55
N PHE A 119 0.50 22.78 4.97
CA PHE A 119 0.02 23.49 3.78
C PHE A 119 -1.26 24.28 4.05
N HIS A 120 -1.28 25.51 3.56
CA HIS A 120 -2.47 26.35 3.42
C HIS A 120 -2.72 26.58 1.93
N ILE A 121 -3.76 25.94 1.40
CA ILE A 121 -4.08 25.92 -0.03
C ILE A 121 -5.36 26.74 -0.25
N GLU A 122 -5.21 27.90 -0.87
CA GLU A 122 -6.28 28.85 -1.13
C GLU A 122 -5.82 29.84 -2.21
N ASP A 123 -6.61 30.01 -3.27
CA ASP A 123 -6.37 31.09 -4.22
C ASP A 123 -6.88 32.43 -3.69
N SER A 124 -6.13 33.49 -3.97
CA SER A 124 -6.52 34.88 -3.63
C SER A 124 -7.13 35.62 -4.81
N LYS A 125 -7.30 34.94 -5.96
CA LYS A 125 -7.65 35.51 -7.26
C LYS A 125 -8.92 34.91 -7.86
N ASP A 126 -9.73 34.22 -7.05
CA ASP A 126 -11.04 33.70 -7.44
C ASP A 126 -11.00 32.77 -8.68
N ARG A 127 -9.95 31.93 -8.81
CA ARG A 127 -9.84 30.92 -9.87
C ARG A 127 -9.63 29.52 -9.31
N PHE A 128 -9.82 28.52 -10.18
CA PHE A 128 -9.61 27.13 -9.82
C PHE A 128 -8.11 26.80 -9.69
N LEU A 129 -7.68 26.43 -8.48
CA LEU A 129 -6.34 25.97 -8.19
C LEU A 129 -6.28 24.44 -8.11
N LYS A 130 -5.27 23.84 -8.73
CA LYS A 130 -4.96 22.42 -8.64
C LYS A 130 -3.59 22.21 -7.99
N VAL A 131 -3.59 21.48 -6.87
CA VAL A 131 -2.39 21.09 -6.14
C VAL A 131 -2.28 19.57 -6.13
N SER A 132 -1.18 19.04 -6.63
CA SER A 132 -0.91 17.60 -6.69
C SER A 132 0.27 17.23 -5.80
N LEU A 133 0.06 16.32 -4.86
CA LEU A 133 1.10 15.75 -4.00
C LEU A 133 1.25 14.28 -4.36
N LYS A 134 2.46 13.87 -4.75
CA LYS A 134 2.73 12.51 -5.21
C LYS A 134 3.95 11.89 -4.53
N GLU A 135 3.76 10.71 -3.95
CA GLU A 135 4.83 9.96 -3.29
C GLU A 135 5.53 10.79 -2.21
N LEU A 136 4.73 11.34 -1.30
CA LEU A 136 5.19 12.16 -0.18
C LEU A 136 4.69 11.61 1.15
N THR A 137 5.45 11.85 2.22
CA THR A 137 4.96 11.70 3.59
C THR A 137 4.80 13.09 4.18
N LEU A 138 3.59 13.45 4.61
CA LEU A 138 3.36 14.62 5.44
C LEU A 138 3.27 14.17 6.89
N GLN A 139 4.16 14.71 7.71
CA GLN A 139 4.23 14.40 9.13
C GLN A 139 3.97 15.67 9.94
N GLY A 140 2.82 15.68 10.62
CA GLY A 140 2.47 16.74 11.56
C GLY A 140 3.32 16.69 12.80
N CYS A 141 3.22 17.71 13.65
CA CYS A 141 4.04 17.78 14.86
C CYS A 141 3.53 16.89 16.00
N GLY A 142 2.45 16.12 15.83
CA GLY A 142 2.08 14.98 16.68
C GLY A 142 1.75 15.27 18.15
N GLU A 143 1.77 16.53 18.57
CA GLU A 143 1.65 16.94 19.98
C GLU A 143 0.38 17.75 20.25
N GLU A 144 -0.11 17.78 21.49
CA GLU A 144 -1.31 18.57 21.83
C GLU A 144 -1.15 20.07 21.54
N ARG A 145 0.07 20.61 21.67
CA ARG A 145 0.38 22.01 21.34
C ARG A 145 0.20 22.34 19.85
N CYS A 146 0.10 21.33 19.00
CA CYS A 146 -0.09 21.45 17.56
C CYS A 146 -1.55 21.60 17.13
N ARG A 147 -2.50 21.65 18.08
CA ARG A 147 -3.93 21.63 17.79
C ARG A 147 -4.38 22.91 17.09
N GLN A 148 -4.16 22.95 15.78
CA GLN A 148 -4.69 23.97 14.89
C GLN A 148 -6.22 23.91 14.86
N GLN A 149 -6.86 25.01 14.50
CA GLN A 149 -8.32 24.99 14.41
C GLN A 149 -8.81 24.13 13.24
N GLN A 150 -8.16 24.19 12.08
CA GLN A 150 -8.67 23.63 10.82
C GLN A 150 -7.56 23.01 9.98
N GLY A 151 -7.42 21.68 9.98
CA GLY A 151 -6.43 20.98 9.17
C GLY A 151 -5.11 20.87 9.90
N GLY A 152 -4.81 19.70 10.47
CA GLY A 152 -3.56 19.46 11.19
C GLY A 152 -2.35 19.31 10.26
N LEU A 153 -2.57 18.98 8.99
CA LEU A 153 -1.55 18.94 7.94
C LEU A 153 -1.88 19.90 6.81
N ILE A 154 -3.13 19.90 6.34
CA ILE A 154 -3.57 20.63 5.15
C ILE A 154 -4.87 21.37 5.45
N TYR A 155 -4.87 22.67 5.18
CA TYR A 155 -6.09 23.43 4.91
C TYR A 155 -6.28 23.50 3.39
N ASN A 156 -7.46 23.11 2.89
CA ASN A 156 -7.78 23.10 1.48
C ASN A 156 -9.09 23.85 1.18
N ASN A 157 -9.01 24.80 0.26
CA ASN A 157 -10.17 25.43 -0.37
C ASN A 157 -10.20 25.23 -1.90
N GLU A 158 -9.46 24.25 -2.41
CA GLU A 158 -9.16 24.12 -3.84
C GLU A 158 -9.21 22.65 -4.29
N HIS A 159 -8.70 22.32 -5.48
CA HIS A 159 -8.59 20.92 -5.93
C HIS A 159 -7.27 20.29 -5.48
N LEU A 160 -7.37 19.45 -4.45
CA LEU A 160 -6.25 18.70 -3.90
C LEU A 160 -6.22 17.28 -4.43
N ILE A 161 -5.09 16.85 -4.98
CA ILE A 161 -4.86 15.46 -5.43
C ILE A 161 -3.70 14.86 -4.65
N LEU A 162 -3.96 13.72 -4.02
CA LEU A 162 -3.00 12.93 -3.26
C LEU A 162 -2.86 11.54 -3.90
N ASP A 163 -1.64 11.16 -4.30
CA ASP A 163 -1.35 9.85 -4.89
C ASP A 163 -0.10 9.24 -4.26
N TYR A 164 -0.22 8.04 -3.67
CA TYR A 164 0.85 7.40 -2.88
C TYR A 164 1.39 8.28 -1.75
N VAL A 165 0.50 9.06 -1.12
CA VAL A 165 0.85 9.95 -0.02
C VAL A 165 0.59 9.28 1.32
N LYS A 166 1.47 9.52 2.29
CA LYS A 166 1.23 9.22 3.70
C LYS A 166 0.89 10.50 4.46
N LEU A 167 -0.28 10.57 5.07
CA LEU A 167 -0.67 11.66 5.97
C LEU A 167 -0.66 11.14 7.41
N SER A 168 0.24 11.68 8.22
CA SER A 168 0.47 11.14 9.57
C SER A 168 0.67 12.19 10.64
N GLN A 169 0.25 11.85 11.86
CA GLN A 169 0.49 12.64 13.08
C GLN A 169 -0.06 14.07 13.00
N GLY A 170 -1.09 14.30 12.19
CA GLY A 170 -1.83 15.55 12.17
C GLY A 170 -2.76 15.67 13.39
N VAL A 171 -2.78 16.85 14.02
CA VAL A 171 -3.62 17.13 15.20
C VAL A 171 -4.35 18.47 15.00
N ALA A 172 -5.67 18.48 15.09
CA ALA A 172 -6.48 19.71 14.94
C ALA A 172 -7.78 19.70 15.75
N ASN A 173 -8.54 20.80 15.76
CA ASN A 173 -9.94 20.78 16.18
C ASN A 173 -10.82 20.16 15.08
N GLN A 174 -10.64 20.59 13.84
CA GLN A 174 -11.37 20.07 12.68
C GLN A 174 -10.38 19.56 11.64
N GLY A 175 -10.50 18.31 11.22
CA GLY A 175 -9.66 17.74 10.17
C GLY A 175 -8.25 17.45 10.67
N GLY A 176 -8.07 16.31 11.34
CA GLY A 176 -6.77 15.96 11.93
C GLY A 176 -5.66 15.94 10.88
N ALA A 177 -5.94 15.42 9.69
CA ALA A 177 -5.07 15.58 8.52
C ALA A 177 -5.51 16.77 7.66
N ILE A 178 -6.75 16.74 7.16
CA ILE A 178 -7.24 17.68 6.15
C ILE A 178 -8.50 18.37 6.65
N TYR A 179 -8.52 19.69 6.56
CA TYR A 179 -9.74 20.48 6.57
C TYR A 179 -10.05 20.94 5.15
N ASN A 180 -11.23 20.59 4.66
CA ASN A 180 -11.73 20.98 3.35
C ASN A 180 -12.88 21.97 3.51
N LEU A 181 -12.72 23.18 2.98
CA LEU A 181 -13.77 24.19 3.09
C LEU A 181 -14.99 23.82 2.24
N ALA A 182 -14.80 23.28 1.02
CA ALA A 182 -15.85 22.72 0.15
C ALA A 182 -17.09 23.62 -0.08
N GLN A 183 -17.00 24.93 0.15
CA GLN A 183 -18.10 25.86 -0.02
C GLN A 183 -18.04 26.47 -1.43
N MET A 184 -19.18 26.48 -2.15
CA MET A 184 -19.31 27.23 -3.39
C MET A 184 -19.41 28.72 -3.05
N THR A 185 -18.63 29.56 -3.73
CA THR A 185 -18.80 31.02 -3.71
C THR A 185 -19.87 31.44 -4.73
N ASP A 186 -20.50 32.60 -4.52
CA ASP A 186 -21.55 33.17 -5.41
C ASP A 186 -21.05 33.38 -6.86
N GLU A 187 -19.73 33.39 -7.05
CA GLU A 187 -19.04 33.42 -8.32
C GLU A 187 -18.53 32.02 -8.63
N LYS A 188 -18.98 31.42 -9.77
CA LYS A 188 -18.67 30.15 -10.47
C LYS A 188 -17.32 29.39 -10.21
N ILE A 189 -16.75 29.44 -9.03
CA ILE A 189 -15.54 28.76 -8.61
C ILE A 189 -15.96 27.37 -8.12
N PRO A 190 -15.32 26.30 -8.59
CA PRO A 190 -15.58 24.96 -8.08
C PRO A 190 -15.23 24.89 -6.59
N ALA A 191 -16.16 24.39 -5.77
CA ALA A 191 -15.91 24.11 -4.36
C ALA A 191 -14.68 23.22 -4.17
N GLY A 192 -13.91 23.47 -3.09
CA GLY A 192 -12.76 22.67 -2.71
C GLY A 192 -13.07 21.16 -2.73
N PHE A 193 -12.20 20.40 -3.40
CA PHE A 193 -12.42 18.99 -3.71
C PHE A 193 -11.15 18.18 -3.47
N ILE A 194 -11.30 16.99 -2.90
CA ILE A 194 -10.17 16.12 -2.56
C ILE A 194 -10.22 14.83 -3.37
N GLU A 195 -9.14 14.52 -4.08
CA GLU A 195 -8.87 13.19 -4.63
C GLU A 195 -7.77 12.49 -3.84
N ILE A 196 -8.05 11.31 -3.30
CA ILE A 196 -7.07 10.48 -2.60
C ILE A 196 -6.99 9.12 -3.28
N LYS A 197 -5.78 8.74 -3.69
CA LYS A 197 -5.49 7.48 -4.39
C LYS A 197 -4.29 6.81 -3.75
N ASN A 198 -4.36 5.49 -3.57
CA ASN A 198 -3.21 4.69 -3.14
C ASN A 198 -2.51 5.21 -1.88
N SER A 199 -3.24 5.84 -0.96
CA SER A 199 -2.64 6.64 0.12
C SER A 199 -2.90 6.05 1.51
N LEU A 200 -2.02 6.38 2.45
CA LEU A 200 -2.08 5.95 3.85
C LEU A 200 -2.37 7.15 4.75
N LEU A 201 -3.47 7.09 5.48
CA LEU A 201 -3.85 8.10 6.45
C LEU A 201 -3.82 7.45 7.84
N GLU A 202 -2.78 7.77 8.62
CA GLU A 202 -2.51 7.10 9.88
C GLU A 202 -2.30 8.04 11.06
N ALA A 203 -2.77 7.62 12.24
CA ALA A 203 -2.48 8.30 13.51
C ALA A 203 -2.79 9.82 13.50
N ASN A 204 -3.83 10.23 12.78
CA ASN A 204 -4.33 11.60 12.80
C ASN A 204 -5.43 11.75 13.86
N GLN A 205 -5.54 12.93 14.45
CA GLN A 205 -6.47 13.18 15.54
C GLN A 205 -7.17 14.54 15.42
N ALA A 206 -8.48 14.56 15.69
CA ALA A 206 -9.21 15.82 15.85
C ALA A 206 -10.40 15.74 16.80
N GLN A 207 -10.95 16.89 17.17
CA GLN A 207 -12.26 16.94 17.83
C GLN A 207 -13.34 16.45 16.85
N GLU A 208 -13.31 16.94 15.61
CA GLU A 208 -14.22 16.56 14.53
C GLU A 208 -13.42 16.25 13.27
N GLY A 209 -13.76 15.17 12.55
CA GLY A 209 -13.01 14.77 11.36
C GLY A 209 -11.57 14.39 11.70
N GLY A 210 -11.38 13.30 12.45
CA GLY A 210 -10.07 12.80 12.90
C GLY A 210 -9.03 12.66 11.79
N VAL A 211 -9.49 12.46 10.56
CA VAL A 211 -8.68 12.51 9.35
C VAL A 211 -9.11 13.65 8.45
N ILE A 212 -10.35 13.60 7.97
CA ILE A 212 -10.91 14.61 7.06
C ILE A 212 -12.12 15.23 7.72
N TYR A 213 -12.11 16.55 7.79
CA TYR A 213 -13.30 17.35 8.00
C TYR A 213 -13.60 18.07 6.68
N THR A 214 -14.81 17.92 6.17
CA THR A 214 -15.30 18.66 5.01
C THR A 214 -16.63 19.32 5.33
N GLN A 215 -16.84 20.57 4.91
CA GLN A 215 -18.14 21.22 5.16
C GLN A 215 -19.26 20.48 4.42
N PHE A 216 -19.02 20.13 3.17
CA PHE A 216 -19.92 19.35 2.31
C PHE A 216 -19.17 18.14 1.75
N PRO A 217 -19.84 17.02 1.42
CA PRO A 217 -19.19 15.89 0.76
C PRO A 217 -18.63 16.34 -0.59
N ARG A 218 -17.29 16.45 -0.67
CA ARG A 218 -16.51 16.85 -1.85
C ARG A 218 -15.19 16.08 -1.90
N PHE A 219 -15.30 14.78 -2.17
CA PHE A 219 -14.14 13.90 -2.22
C PHE A 219 -14.35 12.64 -3.08
N VAL A 220 -13.24 12.14 -3.63
CA VAL A 220 -13.12 10.79 -4.19
C VAL A 220 -11.91 10.12 -3.55
N ILE A 221 -12.17 9.01 -2.85
CA ILE A 221 -11.15 8.24 -2.15
C ILE A 221 -11.15 6.84 -2.73
N THR A 222 -9.99 6.39 -3.21
CA THR A 222 -9.82 5.07 -3.82
C THR A 222 -8.56 4.40 -3.30
N THR A 223 -8.58 3.07 -3.22
CA THR A 223 -7.39 2.23 -2.96
C THR A 223 -6.55 2.67 -1.76
N SER A 224 -7.18 3.15 -0.69
CA SER A 224 -6.48 3.81 0.42
C SER A 224 -6.69 3.10 1.75
N VAL A 225 -5.81 3.38 2.71
CA VAL A 225 -5.86 2.79 4.06
C VAL A 225 -5.99 3.88 5.11
N PHE A 226 -6.93 3.69 6.03
CA PHE A 226 -7.16 4.55 7.19
C PHE A 226 -6.92 3.75 8.46
N LYS A 227 -5.81 4.06 9.16
CA LYS A 227 -5.33 3.26 10.29
C LYS A 227 -5.07 4.08 11.54
N GLY A 228 -5.67 3.70 12.66
CA GLY A 228 -5.31 4.27 13.96
C GLY A 228 -5.63 5.76 14.12
N ASN A 229 -6.57 6.29 13.35
CA ASN A 229 -6.99 7.70 13.47
C ASN A 229 -8.04 7.86 14.56
N LYS A 230 -8.20 9.07 15.08
CA LYS A 230 -9.05 9.36 16.23
C LYS A 230 -9.91 10.60 16.03
N THR A 231 -11.23 10.42 16.21
CA THR A 231 -12.18 11.51 16.45
C THR A 231 -12.64 11.48 17.89
N ILE A 232 -12.57 12.63 18.58
CA ILE A 232 -12.95 12.76 19.99
C ILE A 232 -14.46 13.01 20.15
N SER A 233 -15.06 13.84 19.29
CA SER A 233 -16.49 14.15 19.36
C SER A 233 -17.34 12.93 18.99
N VAL A 234 -18.29 12.59 19.86
CA VAL A 234 -19.22 11.47 19.64
C VAL A 234 -20.24 11.73 18.53
N ALA A 235 -20.41 12.99 18.11
CA ALA A 235 -21.28 13.41 17.02
C ALA A 235 -20.54 13.52 15.68
N SER A 236 -19.26 13.17 15.64
CA SER A 236 -18.41 13.24 14.45
C SER A 236 -17.84 11.87 14.09
N ALA A 237 -17.06 11.83 13.03
CA ALA A 237 -16.39 10.65 12.50
C ALA A 237 -14.96 10.98 12.06
N ASN A 238 -14.16 9.98 11.70
CA ASN A 238 -12.81 10.18 11.18
C ASN A 238 -12.84 10.81 9.78
N LEU A 239 -13.74 10.34 8.93
CA LEU A 239 -14.16 10.99 7.70
C LEU A 239 -15.51 11.67 7.95
N TYR A 240 -15.49 13.00 8.10
CA TYR A 240 -16.67 13.74 8.53
C TYR A 240 -17.09 14.80 7.52
N SER A 241 -18.34 14.71 7.05
CA SER A 241 -19.05 15.77 6.33
C SER A 241 -19.98 16.50 7.29
N ALA A 242 -19.80 17.82 7.45
CA ALA A 242 -20.56 18.61 8.42
C ALA A 242 -22.01 18.86 8.00
N ALA A 243 -22.25 19.05 6.70
CA ALA A 243 -23.55 19.32 6.11
C ALA A 243 -23.78 18.50 4.83
N SER A 244 -25.05 18.28 4.51
CA SER A 244 -25.46 17.72 3.21
C SER A 244 -25.40 18.79 2.12
N LEU A 245 -25.23 18.36 0.87
CA LEU A 245 -25.42 19.22 -0.30
C LEU A 245 -26.88 19.66 -0.42
N ALA A 246 -27.15 20.72 -1.19
CA ALA A 246 -28.52 21.09 -1.55
C ALA A 246 -29.18 19.97 -2.39
N ASP A 247 -30.48 19.76 -2.21
CA ASP A 247 -31.23 18.65 -2.83
C ASP A 247 -31.07 18.57 -4.35
N GLU A 248 -30.93 19.73 -5.01
CA GLU A 248 -30.74 19.87 -6.46
C GLU A 248 -29.34 19.44 -6.94
N GLU A 249 -28.33 19.48 -6.06
CA GLU A 249 -26.97 19.04 -6.36
C GLU A 249 -26.78 17.53 -6.16
N ILE A 250 -27.68 16.89 -5.39
CA ILE A 250 -27.58 15.47 -5.05
C ILE A 250 -28.04 14.60 -6.22
N LYS A 251 -27.11 13.79 -6.74
CA LYS A 251 -27.37 12.89 -7.87
C LYS A 251 -28.37 11.79 -7.51
N ALA A 252 -29.07 11.29 -8.54
CA ALA A 252 -29.94 10.14 -8.37
C ALA A 252 -29.11 8.86 -8.21
N PHE A 253 -29.50 8.02 -7.25
CA PHE A 253 -28.94 6.68 -7.08
C PHE A 253 -28.98 5.89 -8.42
N PRO A 254 -27.89 5.21 -8.82
CA PRO A 254 -26.67 4.93 -8.06
C PRO A 254 -25.52 5.89 -8.37
N SER A 255 -25.74 6.93 -9.17
CA SER A 255 -24.71 7.92 -9.51
C SER A 255 -24.36 8.76 -8.30
N MET A 256 -23.08 8.98 -8.05
CA MET A 256 -22.60 9.80 -6.92
C MET A 256 -21.58 10.83 -7.37
N GLY A 257 -21.57 12.00 -6.74
CA GLY A 257 -20.48 12.96 -6.85
C GLY A 257 -19.30 12.59 -5.95
N ASN A 258 -19.59 11.88 -4.86
CA ASN A 258 -18.64 11.63 -3.78
C ASN A 258 -18.54 10.15 -3.44
N MET A 259 -17.32 9.63 -3.34
CA MET A 259 -17.17 8.19 -3.17
C MET A 259 -15.95 7.74 -2.38
N ILE A 260 -16.10 6.59 -1.74
CA ILE A 260 -15.04 5.83 -1.08
C ILE A 260 -15.07 4.41 -1.63
N VAL A 261 -13.98 4.00 -2.28
CA VAL A 261 -13.93 2.74 -3.05
C VAL A 261 -12.69 1.93 -2.73
N SER A 262 -12.83 0.60 -2.62
CA SER A 262 -11.70 -0.34 -2.51
C SER A 262 -10.69 0.05 -1.43
N SER A 263 -11.17 0.37 -0.23
CA SER A 263 -10.37 0.96 0.85
C SER A 263 -10.56 0.24 2.19
N THR A 264 -9.53 0.22 3.03
CA THR A 264 -9.53 -0.47 4.33
C THR A 264 -9.48 0.51 5.50
N PHE A 265 -10.28 0.23 6.51
CA PHE A 265 -10.40 1.01 7.75
C PHE A 265 -10.18 0.09 8.95
N THR A 266 -9.14 0.35 9.73
CA THR A 266 -8.81 -0.48 10.89
C THR A 266 -8.18 0.32 12.03
N ALA A 267 -8.36 -0.16 13.27
CA ALA A 267 -7.81 0.43 14.48
C ALA A 267 -8.26 1.88 14.76
N ASN A 268 -9.27 2.42 14.07
CA ASN A 268 -9.69 3.80 14.26
C ASN A 268 -10.58 3.97 15.51
N GLU A 269 -10.42 5.09 16.20
CA GLU A 269 -11.22 5.51 17.36
C GLU A 269 -12.29 6.54 16.95
N GLY A 270 -13.51 6.40 17.46
CA GLY A 270 -14.70 7.10 16.98
C GLY A 270 -15.38 6.39 15.81
N TYR A 271 -16.45 6.98 15.27
CA TYR A 271 -17.05 6.52 14.02
C TYR A 271 -16.03 6.66 12.89
N VAL A 272 -16.01 5.71 11.96
CA VAL A 272 -15.12 5.76 10.79
C VAL A 272 -15.58 6.84 9.82
N MET A 273 -16.87 6.88 9.50
CA MET A 273 -17.44 7.89 8.61
C MET A 273 -18.91 8.16 8.95
N ASN A 274 -19.38 9.37 8.63
CA ASN A 274 -20.82 9.62 8.47
C ASN A 274 -21.21 9.56 6.98
N VAL A 275 -22.30 8.87 6.67
CA VAL A 275 -22.81 8.68 5.32
C VAL A 275 -24.04 9.57 5.14
N LEU A 276 -23.86 10.66 4.41
CA LEU A 276 -24.91 11.60 4.01
C LEU A 276 -25.35 11.30 2.57
N ASP A 277 -26.47 11.89 2.14
CA ASP A 277 -26.89 11.86 0.74
C ASP A 277 -25.77 12.37 -0.20
N ASP A 278 -25.69 11.79 -1.41
CA ASP A 278 -24.61 11.91 -2.41
C ASP A 278 -23.29 11.15 -2.08
N ILE A 279 -23.19 10.47 -0.93
CA ILE A 279 -22.02 9.64 -0.59
C ILE A 279 -22.26 8.19 -1.01
N GLY A 280 -21.39 7.69 -1.89
CA GLY A 280 -21.31 6.27 -2.28
C GLY A 280 -20.13 5.56 -1.64
N VAL A 281 -20.37 4.44 -0.98
CA VAL A 281 -19.31 3.59 -0.40
C VAL A 281 -19.37 2.21 -1.05
N ASN A 282 -18.27 1.75 -1.65
CA ASN A 282 -18.25 0.49 -2.38
C ASN A 282 -16.97 -0.31 -2.13
N ASN A 283 -17.09 -1.62 -1.97
CA ASN A 283 -15.95 -2.52 -1.76
C ASN A 283 -14.99 -2.05 -0.64
N ILE A 284 -15.49 -1.65 0.53
CA ILE A 284 -14.62 -1.30 1.66
C ILE A 284 -14.53 -2.44 2.69
N SER A 285 -13.41 -2.50 3.41
CA SER A 285 -13.26 -3.38 4.59
C SER A 285 -13.13 -2.53 5.85
N LEU A 286 -14.12 -2.57 6.74
CA LEU A 286 -14.14 -1.88 8.02
C LEU A 286 -14.14 -2.90 9.15
N ILE A 287 -12.95 -3.15 9.71
CA ILE A 287 -12.74 -4.21 10.71
C ILE A 287 -11.84 -3.73 11.86
N GLY A 288 -12.29 -3.98 13.10
CA GLY A 288 -11.51 -3.72 14.31
C GLY A 288 -11.31 -2.24 14.62
N ASN A 289 -12.32 -1.42 14.31
CA ASN A 289 -12.40 -0.02 14.77
C ASN A 289 -13.24 0.04 16.05
N SER A 290 -13.18 1.13 16.80
CA SER A 290 -14.02 1.31 18.00
C SER A 290 -15.51 1.48 17.67
N ARG A 291 -15.83 1.99 16.48
CA ARG A 291 -17.18 2.10 15.91
C ARG A 291 -17.09 1.99 14.39
N GLY A 292 -18.17 1.54 13.76
CA GLY A 292 -18.29 1.47 12.31
C GLY A 292 -18.81 2.79 11.73
N VAL A 293 -19.94 2.75 11.04
CA VAL A 293 -20.49 3.88 10.29
C VAL A 293 -21.69 4.54 10.97
N TYR A 294 -21.84 5.84 10.77
CA TYR A 294 -23.04 6.59 11.13
C TYR A 294 -23.84 6.93 9.86
N LEU A 295 -25.07 6.42 9.73
CA LEU A 295 -25.91 6.59 8.55
C LEU A 295 -26.91 7.73 8.76
N ASN A 296 -26.91 8.71 7.85
CA ASN A 296 -27.81 9.85 7.90
C ASN A 296 -28.09 10.40 6.49
N ALA A 297 -28.73 9.58 5.65
CA ALA A 297 -29.13 9.95 4.29
C ALA A 297 -30.66 9.92 4.14
N PRO A 298 -31.39 10.94 4.64
CA PRO A 298 -32.84 10.94 4.65
C PRO A 298 -33.50 10.93 3.27
N LEU A 299 -32.81 11.37 2.21
CA LEU A 299 -33.36 11.34 0.85
C LEU A 299 -33.19 9.97 0.17
N GLY A 300 -32.47 9.04 0.81
CA GLY A 300 -32.20 7.71 0.26
C GLY A 300 -31.32 7.72 -0.98
N LYS A 301 -30.50 8.77 -1.13
CA LYS A 301 -29.55 8.99 -2.22
C LYS A 301 -28.10 8.78 -1.77
N ALA A 302 -27.89 7.95 -0.75
CA ALA A 302 -26.58 7.43 -0.37
C ALA A 302 -26.58 5.90 -0.42
N TYR A 303 -25.40 5.28 -0.54
CA TYR A 303 -25.30 3.83 -0.43
C TYR A 303 -24.03 3.32 0.22
N ILE A 304 -24.13 2.09 0.75
CA ILE A 304 -23.00 1.21 1.03
C ILE A 304 -23.23 -0.11 0.30
N ALA A 305 -22.28 -0.52 -0.54
CA ALA A 305 -22.39 -1.72 -1.35
C ALA A 305 -21.13 -2.60 -1.34
N ASN A 306 -21.33 -3.91 -1.53
CA ASN A 306 -20.27 -4.91 -1.73
C ASN A 306 -19.16 -4.85 -0.66
N SER A 307 -19.49 -4.43 0.56
CA SER A 307 -18.52 -4.08 1.60
C SER A 307 -18.57 -5.04 2.79
N VAL A 308 -17.53 -5.00 3.61
CA VAL A 308 -17.42 -5.75 4.87
C VAL A 308 -17.41 -4.76 6.03
N ILE A 309 -18.38 -4.87 6.94
CA ILE A 309 -18.47 -4.05 8.15
C ILE A 309 -18.66 -4.98 9.36
N LEU A 310 -17.55 -5.39 9.97
CA LEU A 310 -17.52 -6.42 11.00
C LEU A 310 -16.61 -6.03 12.17
N GLY A 311 -16.89 -6.57 13.35
CA GLY A 311 -15.93 -6.58 14.45
C GLY A 311 -15.59 -5.21 15.03
N ASN A 312 -16.59 -4.33 15.12
CA ASN A 312 -16.47 -3.03 15.78
C ASN A 312 -17.39 -3.02 17.02
N PRO A 313 -16.92 -2.70 18.24
CA PRO A 313 -15.57 -2.28 18.63
C PRO A 313 -14.51 -3.40 18.55
N HIS A 314 -13.25 -3.01 18.53
CA HIS A 314 -12.13 -3.85 18.97
C HIS A 314 -12.03 -3.87 20.52
N PRO A 315 -11.74 -5.00 21.20
CA PRO A 315 -11.48 -6.33 20.67
C PRO A 315 -12.69 -6.87 19.91
N VAL A 316 -12.42 -7.47 18.75
CA VAL A 316 -13.42 -7.76 17.72
C VAL A 316 -14.62 -8.51 18.31
N SER A 317 -15.78 -7.86 18.29
CA SER A 317 -17.07 -8.46 18.62
C SER A 317 -18.06 -8.23 17.47
N VAL A 318 -18.71 -9.31 17.03
CA VAL A 318 -19.65 -9.28 15.89
C VAL A 318 -21.08 -8.92 16.29
N ASN A 319 -21.41 -9.08 17.57
CA ASN A 319 -22.77 -8.94 18.10
C ASN A 319 -23.07 -7.55 18.66
N THR A 320 -22.38 -6.52 18.18
CA THR A 320 -22.53 -5.16 18.70
C THR A 320 -23.27 -4.29 17.71
N ALA A 321 -24.13 -3.40 18.21
CA ALA A 321 -24.81 -2.40 17.39
C ALA A 321 -23.86 -1.30 16.88
N ALA A 322 -22.56 -1.34 17.20
CA ALA A 322 -21.62 -0.29 16.82
C ALA A 322 -21.13 -0.39 15.37
N ASN A 323 -21.43 -1.48 14.63
CA ASN A 323 -21.04 -1.60 13.21
C ASN A 323 -21.76 -0.57 12.32
N CYS A 324 -23.05 -0.37 12.56
CA CYS A 324 -23.83 0.70 11.93
C CYS A 324 -24.75 1.34 12.97
N VAL A 325 -24.77 2.66 13.01
CA VAL A 325 -25.74 3.44 13.79
C VAL A 325 -26.49 4.35 12.83
N GLN A 326 -27.81 4.44 12.97
CA GLN A 326 -28.65 5.23 12.07
C GLN A 326 -29.23 6.45 12.78
N ALA A 327 -29.30 7.56 12.06
CA ALA A 327 -30.20 8.66 12.39
C ALA A 327 -31.66 8.21 12.23
N GLY A 328 -32.59 8.85 12.94
CA GLY A 328 -34.00 8.43 12.97
C GLY A 328 -34.70 8.44 11.61
N SER A 329 -34.27 9.30 10.69
CA SER A 329 -34.79 9.42 9.33
C SER A 329 -33.90 8.79 8.26
N ASP A 330 -32.90 7.98 8.64
CA ASP A 330 -31.94 7.42 7.67
C ASP A 330 -32.60 6.50 6.63
N ALA A 331 -32.39 6.82 5.36
CA ALA A 331 -32.82 6.03 4.21
C ALA A 331 -31.64 5.53 3.35
N THR A 332 -30.40 5.52 3.89
CA THR A 332 -29.22 4.99 3.19
C THR A 332 -29.50 3.61 2.60
N ARG A 333 -29.16 3.40 1.33
CA ARG A 333 -29.31 2.10 0.66
C ARG A 333 -28.14 1.18 1.00
N LEU A 334 -28.42 0.01 1.56
CA LEU A 334 -27.40 -1.00 1.84
C LEU A 334 -27.61 -2.19 0.90
N GLN A 335 -26.62 -2.51 0.06
CA GLN A 335 -26.71 -3.59 -0.92
C GLN A 335 -25.54 -4.58 -0.80
N ASN A 336 -25.83 -5.87 -0.71
CA ASN A 336 -24.82 -6.94 -0.83
C ASN A 336 -23.60 -6.81 0.12
N ASN A 337 -23.81 -6.35 1.36
CA ASN A 337 -22.72 -6.22 2.32
C ASN A 337 -22.64 -7.44 3.25
N LEU A 338 -21.44 -7.73 3.76
CA LEU A 338 -21.25 -8.61 4.91
C LEU A 338 -21.18 -7.75 6.17
N VAL A 339 -22.14 -7.92 7.07
CA VAL A 339 -22.32 -7.02 8.23
C VAL A 339 -22.48 -7.77 9.53
N GLY A 340 -22.11 -7.12 10.63
CA GLY A 340 -22.45 -7.55 11.99
C GLY A 340 -23.78 -6.96 12.46
N ALA A 341 -24.08 -7.11 13.75
CA ALA A 341 -25.26 -6.48 14.35
C ALA A 341 -25.24 -4.94 14.20
N GLY A 342 -26.41 -4.31 14.31
CA GLY A 342 -26.61 -2.85 14.17
C GLY A 342 -26.88 -2.39 12.73
N CYS A 343 -26.37 -3.09 11.73
CA CYS A 343 -26.69 -2.81 10.34
C CYS A 343 -28.08 -3.38 9.95
N ARG A 344 -28.82 -2.68 9.09
CA ARG A 344 -30.11 -3.14 8.58
C ARG A 344 -29.93 -4.33 7.61
N ALA A 345 -31.00 -5.09 7.38
CA ALA A 345 -31.03 -6.22 6.46
C ALA A 345 -30.65 -5.84 5.01
N GLY A 346 -30.72 -4.57 4.65
CA GLY A 346 -30.42 -4.06 3.32
C GLY A 346 -31.61 -4.09 2.36
N ASP A 347 -31.33 -3.80 1.10
CA ASP A 347 -32.28 -3.86 -0.01
C ASP A 347 -32.83 -5.28 -0.16
N SER A 348 -34.14 -5.45 -0.34
CA SER A 348 -34.75 -6.78 -0.45
C SER A 348 -34.27 -7.59 -1.65
N ASN A 349 -33.86 -6.91 -2.74
CA ASN A 349 -33.34 -7.57 -3.94
C ASN A 349 -31.85 -7.90 -3.80
N TYR A 350 -31.13 -7.16 -2.97
CA TYR A 350 -29.69 -7.28 -2.77
C TYR A 350 -29.36 -7.24 -1.26
N PRO A 351 -29.85 -8.21 -0.48
CA PRO A 351 -29.79 -8.14 0.97
C PRO A 351 -28.35 -8.22 1.48
N ASN A 352 -28.13 -7.64 2.65
CA ASN A 352 -26.91 -7.85 3.40
C ASN A 352 -26.90 -9.27 3.99
N THR A 353 -25.72 -9.87 4.06
CA THR A 353 -25.48 -11.08 4.83
C THR A 353 -25.09 -10.71 6.25
N LEU A 354 -25.85 -11.17 7.24
CA LEU A 354 -25.52 -11.00 8.65
C LEU A 354 -24.55 -12.09 9.10
N TRP A 355 -23.38 -11.69 9.59
CA TRP A 355 -22.40 -12.58 10.19
C TRP A 355 -22.64 -12.71 11.69
N THR A 356 -22.97 -13.91 12.16
CA THR A 356 -23.31 -14.20 13.56
C THR A 356 -22.27 -15.06 14.28
N ALA A 357 -21.26 -15.57 13.55
CA ALA A 357 -20.20 -16.37 14.14
C ALA A 357 -19.11 -15.50 14.76
N ASN A 358 -18.41 -16.03 15.75
CA ASN A 358 -17.55 -15.22 16.63
C ASN A 358 -16.18 -14.87 16.05
N SER A 359 -15.70 -15.57 15.02
CA SER A 359 -14.34 -15.38 14.50
C SER A 359 -14.34 -14.55 13.21
N VAL A 360 -13.64 -13.41 13.24
CA VAL A 360 -13.47 -12.52 12.08
C VAL A 360 -12.02 -12.51 11.63
N LEU A 361 -11.08 -12.26 12.56
CA LEU A 361 -9.64 -12.23 12.30
C LEU A 361 -8.98 -13.52 12.79
N ALA A 362 -8.04 -14.03 12.01
CA ALA A 362 -7.30 -15.23 12.33
C ALA A 362 -6.32 -14.93 13.46
N GLY A 363 -6.55 -15.55 14.61
CA GLY A 363 -5.94 -15.12 15.86
C GLY A 363 -6.55 -13.83 16.43
N ASN A 364 -6.21 -13.51 17.68
CA ASN A 364 -6.83 -12.40 18.41
C ASN A 364 -6.13 -11.05 18.20
N LEU A 365 -5.30 -10.92 17.16
CA LEU A 365 -4.54 -9.71 16.87
C LEU A 365 -5.18 -8.94 15.71
N LEU A 366 -5.24 -7.62 15.85
CA LEU A 366 -5.70 -6.74 14.77
C LEU A 366 -4.67 -6.61 13.64
N GLU A 367 -3.39 -6.68 14.00
CA GLU A 367 -2.24 -6.58 13.11
C GLU A 367 -1.23 -7.67 13.44
N GLY A 368 -0.68 -8.31 12.40
CA GLY A 368 0.33 -9.35 12.56
C GLY A 368 0.22 -10.47 11.52
N ALA A 369 1.01 -11.51 11.72
CA ALA A 369 1.03 -12.68 10.84
C ALA A 369 -0.30 -13.44 10.88
N CYS A 370 -0.72 -13.97 9.73
CA CYS A 370 -1.91 -14.80 9.63
C CYS A 370 -1.66 -16.19 10.21
N GLN A 371 -2.57 -16.68 11.05
CA GLN A 371 -2.54 -18.07 11.50
C GLN A 371 -2.89 -19.01 10.34
N THR A 372 -2.20 -20.16 10.31
CA THR A 372 -2.45 -21.23 9.34
C THR A 372 -3.87 -21.80 9.47
N LEU A 373 -4.33 -22.52 8.44
CA LEU A 373 -5.68 -23.11 8.44
C LEU A 373 -5.85 -24.20 9.50
N SER A 374 -4.76 -24.85 9.95
CA SER A 374 -4.84 -25.78 11.08
C SER A 374 -4.94 -25.08 12.44
N GLN A 375 -4.29 -23.92 12.58
CA GLN A 375 -4.28 -23.11 13.81
C GLN A 375 -5.60 -22.37 14.04
N ASP A 376 -6.17 -21.77 12.99
CA ASP A 376 -7.48 -21.12 13.04
C ASP A 376 -8.34 -21.55 11.86
N LYS A 377 -9.38 -22.34 12.15
CA LYS A 377 -10.23 -22.98 11.14
C LYS A 377 -11.44 -22.14 10.74
N THR A 378 -11.73 -21.03 11.43
CA THR A 378 -13.04 -20.37 11.35
C THR A 378 -12.98 -18.87 11.06
N ALA A 379 -11.84 -18.21 11.29
CA ALA A 379 -11.71 -16.79 11.01
C ALA A 379 -11.77 -16.46 9.52
N LEU A 380 -12.60 -15.48 9.15
CA LEU A 380 -12.82 -15.06 7.77
C LEU A 380 -11.65 -14.30 7.13
N PHE A 381 -10.83 -13.61 7.92
CA PHE A 381 -9.77 -12.75 7.42
C PHE A 381 -8.47 -12.99 8.19
N CYS A 382 -7.34 -12.73 7.55
CA CYS A 382 -6.07 -12.52 8.25
C CYS A 382 -6.07 -11.16 8.96
N PRO A 383 -5.29 -11.01 10.05
CA PRO A 383 -4.98 -9.70 10.61
C PRO A 383 -4.42 -8.74 9.55
N TYR A 384 -4.53 -7.44 9.81
CA TYR A 384 -3.89 -6.44 8.96
C TYR A 384 -2.39 -6.68 8.90
N GLN A 385 -1.82 -6.64 7.70
CA GLN A 385 -0.37 -6.74 7.51
C GLN A 385 0.06 -5.89 6.32
N VAL A 386 1.27 -5.35 6.41
CA VAL A 386 1.93 -4.68 5.28
C VAL A 386 2.95 -5.67 4.72
N PRO A 387 2.73 -6.22 3.50
CA PRO A 387 3.71 -7.09 2.88
C PRO A 387 5.04 -6.37 2.65
N GLU A 388 6.11 -7.15 2.51
CA GLU A 388 7.40 -6.59 2.12
C GLU A 388 7.28 -5.87 0.76
N ASN A 389 8.01 -4.76 0.59
CA ASN A 389 8.00 -3.96 -0.62
C ASN A 389 6.61 -3.45 -1.04
N SER A 390 5.67 -3.29 -0.10
CA SER A 390 4.36 -2.71 -0.34
C SER A 390 4.15 -1.45 0.50
N PHE A 391 3.60 -0.39 -0.10
CA PHE A 391 3.29 0.85 0.61
C PHE A 391 2.07 0.72 1.53
N LEU A 392 1.03 0.02 1.07
CA LEU A 392 -0.21 -0.19 1.81
C LEU A 392 -0.34 -1.64 2.28
N GLY A 393 -0.74 -1.82 3.53
CA GLY A 393 -1.19 -3.11 4.04
C GLY A 393 -2.67 -3.38 3.80
N PHE A 394 -3.09 -4.61 4.03
CA PHE A 394 -4.47 -5.06 3.85
C PHE A 394 -4.84 -6.22 4.76
N MET A 395 -6.14 -6.48 4.86
CA MET A 395 -6.69 -7.69 5.50
C MET A 395 -7.09 -8.68 4.40
N ARG A 396 -6.37 -9.80 4.33
CA ARG A 396 -6.60 -10.83 3.31
C ARG A 396 -7.81 -11.70 3.69
N PRO A 397 -8.83 -11.86 2.83
CA PRO A 397 -9.87 -12.87 3.03
C PRO A 397 -9.28 -14.29 3.04
N ARG A 398 -9.82 -15.17 3.87
CA ARG A 398 -9.38 -16.56 4.00
C ARG A 398 -10.36 -17.50 3.32
N VAL A 399 -9.81 -18.51 2.65
CA VAL A 399 -10.59 -19.58 2.04
C VAL A 399 -10.60 -20.77 2.98
N LEU A 400 -11.67 -20.91 3.75
CA LEU A 400 -11.75 -21.89 4.84
C LEU A 400 -11.86 -23.31 4.31
N LEU A 401 -11.35 -24.26 5.09
CA LEU A 401 -11.45 -25.70 4.79
C LEU A 401 -12.88 -26.25 4.96
N SER A 402 -13.74 -25.55 5.71
CA SER A 402 -15.15 -25.91 5.87
C SER A 402 -15.99 -25.69 4.61
N TYR A 403 -15.46 -24.95 3.62
CA TYR A 403 -16.12 -24.71 2.36
C TYR A 403 -16.02 -25.94 1.46
N ASN A 404 -17.16 -26.47 1.00
CA ASN A 404 -17.24 -27.51 -0.02
C ASN A 404 -17.19 -26.91 -1.43
N SER A 405 -17.60 -25.65 -1.57
CA SER A 405 -17.46 -24.85 -2.78
C SER A 405 -17.18 -23.38 -2.45
N LEU A 406 -16.71 -22.60 -3.43
CA LEU A 406 -16.54 -21.14 -3.24
C LEU A 406 -17.84 -20.42 -2.87
N LYS A 407 -19.00 -20.98 -3.23
CA LYS A 407 -20.32 -20.41 -2.88
C LYS A 407 -20.63 -20.46 -1.38
N ASP A 408 -19.91 -21.29 -0.62
CA ASP A 408 -20.07 -21.39 0.83
C ASP A 408 -19.40 -20.21 1.55
N SER A 409 -18.54 -19.46 0.86
CA SER A 409 -17.96 -18.24 1.39
C SER A 409 -19.00 -17.14 1.48
N VAL A 410 -18.96 -16.36 2.57
CA VAL A 410 -19.76 -15.12 2.71
C VAL A 410 -19.04 -13.88 2.20
N VAL A 411 -17.80 -14.04 1.72
CA VAL A 411 -16.93 -12.97 1.21
C VAL A 411 -16.62 -13.19 -0.28
N LEU A 412 -16.22 -14.41 -0.66
CA LEU A 412 -15.70 -14.69 -1.99
C LEU A 412 -16.81 -14.86 -3.03
N ASN A 413 -16.62 -14.30 -4.23
CA ASN A 413 -17.52 -14.38 -5.38
C ASN A 413 -18.99 -14.10 -5.00
N GLN A 414 -19.21 -13.01 -4.27
CA GLN A 414 -20.53 -12.61 -3.75
C GLN A 414 -21.14 -11.44 -4.52
N GLY A 415 -20.55 -11.03 -5.63
CA GLY A 415 -21.11 -9.99 -6.48
C GLY A 415 -22.51 -10.31 -6.99
N GLN A 416 -23.27 -9.29 -7.40
CA GLN A 416 -24.68 -9.42 -7.76
C GLN A 416 -24.94 -8.94 -9.19
N LEU A 417 -25.76 -9.68 -9.93
CA LEU A 417 -26.31 -9.24 -11.21
C LEU A 417 -27.47 -8.28 -11.00
N GLN A 418 -27.66 -7.41 -11.98
CA GLN A 418 -28.87 -6.60 -12.10
C GLN A 418 -30.11 -7.49 -12.28
N LEU A 419 -31.10 -7.35 -11.40
CA LEU A 419 -32.38 -8.09 -11.41
C LEU A 419 -33.51 -7.24 -11.98
N GLY A 420 -33.79 -7.41 -13.28
CA GLY A 420 -34.79 -6.61 -13.99
C GLY A 420 -34.45 -5.11 -13.92
N ASP A 421 -35.45 -4.29 -13.58
CA ASP A 421 -35.28 -2.84 -13.46
C ASP A 421 -34.69 -2.40 -12.09
N ASN A 422 -34.43 -3.33 -11.16
CA ASN A 422 -33.93 -3.00 -9.82
C ASN A 422 -32.45 -2.62 -9.85
N THR A 423 -32.14 -1.34 -9.74
CA THR A 423 -30.77 -0.82 -9.74
C THR A 423 -29.86 -1.48 -8.69
N VAL A 424 -28.77 -2.09 -9.16
CA VAL A 424 -27.69 -2.62 -8.32
C VAL A 424 -26.43 -1.75 -8.40
N VAL A 425 -25.70 -1.65 -7.29
CA VAL A 425 -24.32 -1.15 -7.30
C VAL A 425 -23.37 -2.33 -7.56
N GLY A 426 -22.78 -2.37 -8.75
CA GLY A 426 -21.75 -3.36 -9.09
C GLY A 426 -20.44 -3.14 -8.33
N CYS A 427 -19.58 -4.16 -8.31
CA CYS A 427 -18.25 -4.03 -7.74
C CYS A 427 -17.39 -3.03 -8.52
N ALA A 428 -16.43 -2.42 -7.81
CA ALA A 428 -15.36 -1.63 -8.40
C ALA A 428 -14.49 -2.49 -9.33
N ALA A 429 -13.91 -1.88 -10.37
CA ALA A 429 -13.10 -2.58 -11.37
C ALA A 429 -11.82 -3.21 -10.79
N SER A 430 -11.27 -2.65 -9.71
CA SER A 430 -10.06 -3.13 -9.06
C SER A 430 -10.18 -3.11 -7.54
N ASP A 431 -9.40 -3.97 -6.89
CA ASP A 431 -9.25 -4.02 -5.43
C ASP A 431 -8.27 -2.95 -4.92
N GLN A 432 -8.05 -2.89 -3.60
CA GLN A 432 -7.17 -1.90 -2.96
C GLN A 432 -5.72 -1.96 -3.45
N ARG A 433 -5.26 -3.13 -3.92
CA ARG A 433 -3.89 -3.36 -4.40
C ARG A 433 -3.74 -3.02 -5.89
N GLY A 434 -4.81 -2.53 -6.52
CA GLY A 434 -4.86 -2.30 -7.96
C GLY A 434 -4.99 -3.59 -8.77
N LYS A 435 -5.35 -4.72 -8.15
CA LYS A 435 -5.64 -5.96 -8.88
C LYS A 435 -7.02 -5.86 -9.49
N ASN A 436 -7.14 -6.15 -10.78
CA ASN A 436 -8.41 -6.14 -11.47
C ASN A 436 -9.31 -7.23 -10.88
N ARG A 437 -10.56 -6.86 -10.63
CA ARG A 437 -11.61 -7.83 -10.37
C ARG A 437 -12.04 -8.48 -11.68
N GLN A 438 -12.68 -9.63 -11.58
CA GLN A 438 -13.21 -10.30 -12.76
C GLN A 438 -14.26 -9.41 -13.45
N SER A 439 -14.32 -9.48 -14.78
CA SER A 439 -15.32 -8.74 -15.57
C SER A 439 -16.75 -9.23 -15.31
N ASP A 440 -16.89 -10.49 -14.88
CA ASP A 440 -18.16 -11.00 -14.38
C ASP A 440 -18.41 -10.45 -12.98
N ILE A 441 -19.36 -9.53 -12.90
CA ILE A 441 -19.71 -8.83 -11.66
C ILE A 441 -20.29 -9.76 -10.58
N THR A 442 -20.60 -11.02 -10.87
CA THR A 442 -21.00 -12.00 -9.85
C THR A 442 -19.82 -12.60 -9.11
N LEU A 443 -18.64 -12.53 -9.71
CA LEU A 443 -17.45 -13.23 -9.23
C LEU A 443 -16.52 -12.33 -8.42
N CYS A 444 -16.93 -11.10 -8.11
CA CYS A 444 -16.17 -10.23 -7.24
C CYS A 444 -16.41 -10.53 -5.76
N ASP A 445 -15.37 -10.30 -4.95
CA ASP A 445 -15.41 -10.45 -3.51
C ASP A 445 -15.98 -9.22 -2.80
N ARG A 446 -16.63 -9.43 -1.65
CA ARG A 446 -16.99 -8.34 -0.75
C ARG A 446 -15.76 -7.77 -0.05
N GLY A 447 -15.75 -6.47 0.15
CA GLY A 447 -14.68 -5.76 0.84
C GLY A 447 -13.57 -5.27 -0.09
N ALA A 448 -12.49 -4.79 0.50
CA ALA A 448 -11.43 -4.06 -0.21
C ALA A 448 -10.49 -4.92 -1.06
N ILE A 449 -10.48 -6.24 -0.85
CA ILE A 449 -9.52 -7.17 -1.45
C ILE A 449 -10.27 -8.22 -2.27
N GLU A 450 -9.74 -8.51 -3.46
CA GLU A 450 -10.15 -9.63 -4.31
C GLU A 450 -9.16 -10.78 -4.10
N VAL A 451 -9.61 -11.99 -3.81
CA VAL A 451 -8.74 -13.15 -3.63
C VAL A 451 -8.13 -13.56 -4.96
N MET A 452 -6.81 -13.47 -5.06
CA MET A 452 -6.06 -13.92 -6.23
C MET A 452 -5.63 -15.39 -6.07
N VAL A 453 -6.02 -16.22 -7.04
CA VAL A 453 -5.62 -17.63 -7.14
C VAL A 453 -4.16 -17.70 -7.63
N PRO A 454 -3.31 -18.59 -7.06
CA PRO A 454 -1.91 -18.73 -7.45
C PRO A 454 -1.74 -19.18 -8.90
N GLU A 455 -0.66 -18.74 -9.52
CA GLU A 455 -0.26 -19.18 -10.86
C GLU A 455 0.34 -20.59 -10.82
N THR A 456 0.12 -21.36 -11.89
CA THR A 456 0.57 -22.76 -11.96
C THR A 456 2.06 -22.92 -12.27
N MET A 457 2.82 -21.85 -12.47
CA MET A 457 4.25 -21.93 -12.81
C MET A 457 5.07 -20.89 -12.03
N GLY A 458 5.93 -21.36 -11.12
CA GLY A 458 6.98 -20.56 -10.47
C GLY A 458 8.30 -21.32 -10.38
N LEU A 459 9.42 -20.60 -10.22
CA LEU A 459 10.74 -21.18 -9.95
C LEU A 459 11.22 -20.69 -8.58
N ILE A 460 11.57 -21.63 -7.71
CA ILE A 460 12.26 -21.37 -6.45
C ILE A 460 13.56 -22.16 -6.40
N GLY A 461 14.56 -21.63 -5.72
CA GLY A 461 15.86 -22.28 -5.67
C GLY A 461 16.83 -21.63 -4.72
N GLN A 462 17.91 -22.35 -4.43
CA GLN A 462 19.02 -21.84 -3.64
C GLN A 462 20.33 -22.53 -4.04
N ASP A 463 21.40 -21.76 -4.05
CA ASP A 463 22.76 -22.26 -4.19
C ASP A 463 23.34 -22.57 -2.81
N ILE A 464 23.92 -23.76 -2.68
CA ILE A 464 24.44 -24.31 -1.43
C ILE A 464 25.83 -24.91 -1.60
N LEU A 465 26.61 -24.95 -0.52
CA LEU A 465 27.84 -25.73 -0.46
C LEU A 465 27.58 -27.19 -0.06
N ALA A 466 28.51 -28.08 -0.37
CA ALA A 466 28.50 -29.47 0.10
C ALA A 466 28.31 -29.53 1.63
N GLY A 467 27.30 -30.28 2.09
CA GLY A 467 26.94 -30.41 3.50
C GLY A 467 25.96 -29.34 4.03
N GLN A 468 25.61 -28.33 3.23
CA GLN A 468 24.57 -27.35 3.60
C GLN A 468 23.16 -27.84 3.24
N ILE A 469 22.17 -27.23 3.89
CA ILE A 469 20.73 -27.46 3.69
C ILE A 469 20.17 -26.23 2.97
N ALA A 470 19.40 -26.44 1.91
CA ALA A 470 18.70 -25.36 1.23
C ALA A 470 17.37 -25.05 1.96
N LYS A 471 17.12 -23.76 2.18
CA LYS A 471 15.89 -23.20 2.77
C LYS A 471 15.26 -22.24 1.78
N MET A 472 14.02 -22.51 1.42
CA MET A 472 13.26 -21.80 0.39
C MET A 472 11.85 -21.51 0.89
N SER A 473 11.11 -20.68 0.15
CA SER A 473 9.70 -20.40 0.44
C SER A 473 8.89 -20.37 -0.86
N VAL A 474 7.64 -20.85 -0.80
CA VAL A 474 6.63 -20.62 -1.85
C VAL A 474 5.65 -19.51 -1.48
N SER A 475 5.81 -18.84 -0.34
CA SER A 475 4.88 -17.81 0.16
C SER A 475 4.45 -16.80 -0.91
N ASP A 476 5.41 -16.34 -1.71
CA ASP A 476 5.18 -15.30 -2.73
C ASP A 476 4.47 -15.85 -3.98
N LEU A 477 4.44 -17.18 -4.14
CA LEU A 477 3.77 -17.87 -5.24
C LEU A 477 2.33 -18.28 -4.88
N LEU A 478 1.94 -18.26 -3.61
CA LEU A 478 0.61 -18.72 -3.16
C LEU A 478 -0.52 -17.73 -3.51
N GLY A 479 -0.19 -16.53 -3.99
CA GLY A 479 -1.17 -15.46 -4.17
C GLY A 479 -1.85 -15.13 -2.83
N ASP A 480 -3.18 -15.15 -2.80
CA ASP A 480 -3.95 -14.96 -1.56
C ASP A 480 -4.34 -16.28 -0.87
N SER A 481 -3.78 -17.40 -1.33
CA SER A 481 -4.14 -18.73 -0.82
C SER A 481 -3.25 -19.18 0.34
N ASP A 482 -3.70 -20.23 1.03
CA ASP A 482 -2.95 -20.93 2.07
C ASP A 482 -2.68 -22.35 1.60
N LEU A 483 -1.56 -22.95 2.02
CA LEU A 483 -1.39 -24.39 1.85
C LEU A 483 -2.41 -25.14 2.73
N VAL A 484 -3.01 -26.19 2.18
CA VAL A 484 -3.92 -27.02 2.99
C VAL A 484 -3.11 -27.82 4.02
N PRO A 485 -3.64 -28.05 5.25
CA PRO A 485 -2.97 -28.90 6.23
C PRO A 485 -2.81 -30.34 5.71
N LYS A 486 -1.78 -31.04 6.17
CA LYS A 486 -1.50 -32.43 5.75
C LYS A 486 -2.67 -33.39 6.05
N GLU A 487 -3.41 -33.13 7.13
CA GLU A 487 -4.59 -33.91 7.54
C GLU A 487 -5.78 -33.75 6.58
N PHE A 488 -5.76 -32.71 5.74
CA PHE A 488 -6.79 -32.48 4.73
C PHE A 488 -6.54 -33.26 3.43
N CYS A 489 -5.32 -33.78 3.23
CA CYS A 489 -4.90 -34.30 1.94
C CYS A 489 -5.64 -35.55 1.48
N ASP A 490 -6.09 -36.40 2.40
CA ASP A 490 -6.87 -37.59 2.05
C ASP A 490 -8.26 -37.23 1.48
N GLN A 491 -8.76 -36.00 1.71
CA GLN A 491 -9.99 -35.52 1.09
C GLN A 491 -9.79 -35.10 -0.37
N VAL A 492 -8.56 -34.72 -0.74
CA VAL A 492 -8.21 -34.29 -2.10
C VAL A 492 -7.70 -35.47 -2.92
N TYR A 493 -6.82 -36.26 -2.32
CA TYR A 493 -6.22 -37.46 -2.89
C TYR A 493 -6.41 -38.64 -1.94
N PRO A 494 -7.33 -39.57 -2.23
CA PRO A 494 -7.67 -40.66 -1.31
C PRO A 494 -6.50 -41.55 -0.86
N ASN A 495 -5.38 -41.57 -1.60
CA ASN A 495 -4.16 -42.29 -1.23
C ASN A 495 -2.92 -41.50 -1.65
N ASN A 496 -1.88 -41.49 -0.80
CA ASN A 496 -0.55 -40.98 -1.20
C ASN A 496 0.17 -42.00 -2.10
N PRO A 497 0.50 -41.66 -3.37
CA PRO A 497 1.15 -42.58 -4.29
C PRO A 497 2.51 -43.12 -3.81
N THR A 498 3.17 -42.42 -2.89
CA THR A 498 4.49 -42.79 -2.36
C THR A 498 4.42 -43.70 -1.12
N GLY A 499 3.23 -43.88 -0.53
CA GLY A 499 3.04 -44.57 0.75
C GLY A 499 3.59 -43.83 1.97
N GLN A 500 4.12 -42.61 1.80
CA GLN A 500 4.60 -41.77 2.90
C GLN A 500 3.47 -40.93 3.51
N ALA A 501 3.69 -40.40 4.71
CA ALA A 501 2.76 -39.45 5.32
C ALA A 501 2.67 -38.16 4.47
N TRP A 502 1.48 -37.57 4.39
CA TRP A 502 1.30 -36.29 3.72
C TRP A 502 2.07 -35.17 4.41
N GLN A 503 2.47 -34.19 3.60
CA GLN A 503 3.00 -32.91 4.04
C GLN A 503 1.99 -31.80 3.71
N ALA A 504 2.18 -30.61 4.28
CA ALA A 504 1.31 -29.48 4.00
C ALA A 504 1.26 -29.17 2.49
N GLY A 505 0.09 -28.81 1.99
CA GLY A 505 -0.14 -28.64 0.56
C GLY A 505 -0.19 -29.95 -0.23
N CYS A 506 -0.31 -31.10 0.42
CA CYS A 506 -0.40 -32.41 -0.23
C CYS A 506 0.72 -32.65 -1.24
N VAL A 507 1.94 -32.30 -0.83
CA VAL A 507 3.12 -32.24 -1.71
C VAL A 507 3.28 -33.53 -2.50
N GLN A 508 3.33 -33.39 -3.82
CA GLN A 508 3.75 -34.46 -4.72
C GLN A 508 5.00 -33.99 -5.47
N ILE A 509 6.05 -34.82 -5.45
CA ILE A 509 7.29 -34.53 -6.17
C ILE A 509 7.23 -35.24 -7.51
N GLU A 510 7.26 -34.46 -8.59
CA GLU A 510 7.38 -34.95 -9.96
C GLU A 510 8.84 -34.83 -10.38
N GLN A 511 9.48 -35.99 -10.57
CA GLN A 511 10.86 -36.07 -11.03
C GLN A 511 10.90 -35.68 -12.51
N LEU A 512 11.93 -34.94 -12.90
CA LEU A 512 12.25 -34.69 -14.30
C LEU A 512 13.14 -35.83 -14.82
N ASP A 513 14.02 -35.55 -15.78
CA ASP A 513 14.93 -36.55 -16.40
C ASP A 513 15.83 -37.27 -15.39
N THR A 514 16.03 -36.69 -14.19
CA THR A 514 16.84 -37.26 -13.12
C THR A 514 16.06 -37.37 -11.83
N ARG A 515 16.30 -38.45 -11.07
CA ARG A 515 15.83 -38.57 -9.69
C ARG A 515 16.50 -37.50 -8.82
N SER A 516 15.70 -36.87 -7.96
CA SER A 516 16.16 -35.90 -6.98
C SER A 516 17.23 -36.47 -6.08
N LYS A 517 18.21 -35.62 -5.78
CA LYS A 517 19.44 -35.92 -5.05
C LYS A 517 19.35 -35.57 -3.56
N GLY A 518 18.12 -35.46 -3.04
CA GLY A 518 17.84 -35.08 -1.66
C GLY A 518 16.37 -35.25 -1.28
N LYS A 519 16.05 -34.79 -0.08
CA LYS A 519 14.71 -34.85 0.52
C LYS A 519 14.17 -33.47 0.77
N LEU A 520 12.91 -33.25 0.40
CA LEU A 520 12.20 -32.00 0.59
C LEU A 520 11.14 -32.14 1.68
N THR A 521 11.09 -31.17 2.60
CA THR A 521 9.97 -30.99 3.52
C THR A 521 9.29 -29.64 3.35
N VAL A 522 7.96 -29.59 3.53
CA VAL A 522 7.13 -28.39 3.39
C VAL A 522 6.20 -28.23 4.59
N ASP A 523 6.12 -27.02 5.14
CA ASP A 523 5.17 -26.66 6.21
C ASP A 523 3.96 -25.85 5.70
N GLU A 524 2.98 -25.60 6.57
CA GLU A 524 1.76 -24.86 6.20
C GLU A 524 1.99 -23.37 5.90
N LEU A 525 3.12 -22.80 6.32
CA LEU A 525 3.50 -21.43 5.99
C LEU A 525 4.17 -21.34 4.60
N GLY A 526 4.39 -22.49 3.95
CA GLY A 526 5.05 -22.56 2.66
C GLY A 526 6.57 -22.43 2.77
N ASN A 527 7.17 -22.73 3.94
CA ASN A 527 8.61 -22.89 4.04
C ASN A 527 9.01 -24.27 3.54
N LEU A 528 10.10 -24.32 2.79
CA LEU A 528 10.65 -25.51 2.16
C LEU A 528 12.07 -25.74 2.67
N VAL A 529 12.35 -26.98 3.07
CA VAL A 529 13.69 -27.39 3.49
C VAL A 529 14.12 -28.57 2.64
N TYR A 530 15.18 -28.38 1.86
CA TYR A 530 15.79 -29.41 1.03
C TYR A 530 17.12 -29.86 1.63
N THR A 531 17.21 -31.16 1.92
CA THR A 531 18.40 -31.80 2.50
C THR A 531 19.03 -32.72 1.45
N PRO A 532 20.24 -32.41 0.94
CA PRO A 532 20.96 -33.27 0.01
C PRO A 532 21.26 -34.66 0.63
N ASP A 533 21.13 -35.73 -0.16
CA ASP A 533 21.47 -37.10 0.29
C ASP A 533 22.98 -37.37 0.30
N SER A 534 23.77 -36.57 -0.44
CA SER A 534 25.24 -36.67 -0.52
C SER A 534 25.85 -35.34 -0.98
N ALA A 535 27.19 -35.27 -1.05
CA ALA A 535 27.94 -34.14 -1.60
C ALA A 535 28.15 -34.31 -3.11
N TRP A 536 27.13 -33.98 -3.89
CA TRP A 536 27.20 -33.97 -5.35
C TRP A 536 27.59 -32.58 -5.88
N HIS A 537 27.84 -32.50 -7.19
CA HIS A 537 28.11 -31.23 -7.85
C HIS A 537 27.10 -31.00 -8.99
N GLY A 538 26.71 -29.74 -9.19
CA GLY A 538 25.81 -29.31 -10.26
C GLY A 538 24.45 -28.92 -9.71
N ALA A 539 23.38 -29.13 -10.49
CA ALA A 539 22.01 -28.83 -10.09
C ALA A 539 21.19 -30.10 -9.79
N ASP A 540 20.24 -29.97 -8.87
CA ASP A 540 19.08 -30.85 -8.73
C ASP A 540 17.83 -30.04 -9.11
N VAL A 541 17.07 -30.54 -10.09
CA VAL A 541 15.91 -29.84 -10.64
C VAL A 541 14.74 -30.80 -10.73
N PHE A 542 13.63 -30.42 -10.10
CA PHE A 542 12.40 -31.20 -10.08
C PHE A 542 11.19 -30.27 -9.97
N LYS A 543 9.98 -30.84 -10.09
CA LYS A 543 8.74 -30.11 -9.86
C LYS A 543 8.07 -30.60 -8.59
N ILE A 544 7.36 -29.70 -7.93
CA ILE A 544 6.42 -30.03 -6.86
C ILE A 544 5.02 -29.57 -7.23
N LYS A 545 4.02 -30.36 -6.84
CA LYS A 545 2.60 -30.01 -6.92
C LYS A 545 2.11 -29.69 -5.53
N LEU A 546 1.46 -28.54 -5.39
CA LEU A 546 0.96 -28.03 -4.13
C LEU A 546 -0.53 -27.72 -4.24
N VAL A 547 -1.30 -28.28 -3.32
CA VAL A 547 -2.73 -27.99 -3.15
C VAL A 547 -2.87 -26.81 -2.19
N THR A 548 -3.60 -25.79 -2.63
CA THR A 548 -3.91 -24.61 -1.84
C THR A 548 -5.39 -24.56 -1.49
N SER A 549 -5.74 -23.66 -0.59
CA SER A 549 -7.11 -23.41 -0.17
C SER A 549 -8.04 -23.02 -1.32
N THR A 550 -7.52 -22.44 -2.41
CA THR A 550 -8.28 -22.09 -3.63
C THR A 550 -8.18 -23.18 -4.71
N THR A 551 -6.97 -23.70 -5.00
CA THR A 551 -6.79 -24.65 -6.12
C THR A 551 -7.57 -25.94 -5.91
N ARG A 552 -7.82 -26.34 -4.65
CA ARG A 552 -8.58 -27.57 -4.32
C ARG A 552 -9.99 -27.63 -4.92
N PHE A 553 -10.59 -26.51 -5.31
CA PHE A 553 -11.91 -26.47 -5.96
C PHE A 553 -11.85 -26.80 -7.45
N ASN A 554 -10.66 -26.83 -8.06
CA ASN A 554 -10.50 -27.23 -9.44
C ASN A 554 -10.54 -28.75 -9.56
N SER A 555 -11.57 -29.27 -10.23
CA SER A 555 -11.82 -30.71 -10.38
C SER A 555 -10.81 -31.44 -11.26
N THR A 556 -10.09 -30.72 -12.13
CA THR A 556 -9.15 -31.32 -13.11
C THR A 556 -7.71 -31.16 -12.64
N THR A 557 -7.36 -29.98 -12.12
CA THR A 557 -6.01 -29.64 -11.64
C THR A 557 -6.10 -29.00 -10.25
N PRO A 558 -6.28 -29.81 -9.17
CA PRO A 558 -6.47 -29.28 -7.82
C PRO A 558 -5.20 -28.73 -7.17
N TYR A 559 -4.17 -28.40 -7.96
CA TYR A 559 -2.83 -28.02 -7.50
C TYR A 559 -2.23 -26.92 -8.39
N MET A 560 -1.28 -26.19 -7.83
CA MET A 560 -0.30 -25.39 -8.56
C MET A 560 1.01 -26.17 -8.72
N GLU A 561 1.78 -25.90 -9.78
CA GLU A 561 3.12 -26.46 -9.95
C GLU A 561 4.21 -25.44 -9.61
N VAL A 562 5.27 -25.91 -8.97
CA VAL A 562 6.45 -25.11 -8.67
C VAL A 562 7.68 -25.89 -9.10
N LYS A 563 8.54 -25.24 -9.89
CA LYS A 563 9.86 -25.76 -10.24
C LYS A 563 10.82 -25.45 -9.10
N VAL A 564 11.55 -26.48 -8.66
CA VAL A 564 12.57 -26.37 -7.62
C VAL A 564 13.94 -26.59 -8.28
N GLN A 565 14.89 -25.72 -7.96
CA GLN A 565 16.28 -25.84 -8.39
C GLN A 565 17.24 -25.61 -7.23
N VAL A 566 18.04 -26.61 -6.89
CA VAL A 566 19.10 -26.49 -5.89
C VAL A 566 20.43 -26.72 -6.59
N ILE A 567 21.36 -25.77 -6.47
CA ILE A 567 22.72 -25.91 -7.02
C ILE A 567 23.67 -26.21 -5.87
N GLN A 568 24.41 -27.31 -5.96
CA GLN A 568 25.44 -27.66 -4.97
C GLN A 568 26.85 -27.48 -5.56
N GLU A 569 27.63 -26.66 -4.89
CA GLU A 569 29.06 -26.46 -5.16
C GLU A 569 29.92 -27.04 -4.03
N HIS A 570 31.17 -27.39 -4.36
CA HIS A 570 32.18 -27.72 -3.35
C HIS A 570 32.87 -26.42 -2.91
N GLU A 571 33.40 -26.36 -1.68
CA GLU A 571 34.27 -25.25 -1.30
C GLU A 571 35.43 -25.14 -2.30
N ASN A 572 35.46 -24.05 -3.07
CA ASN A 572 36.62 -23.72 -3.89
C ASN A 572 37.78 -23.32 -2.97
N ARG A 573 38.55 -24.30 -2.50
CA ARG A 573 39.91 -24.06 -2.00
C ARG A 573 40.87 -24.06 -3.18
N MET A 574 40.70 -23.06 -4.06
CA MET A 574 41.82 -22.63 -4.88
C MET A 574 42.78 -21.91 -3.92
N GLU A 575 43.65 -22.66 -3.23
CA GLU A 575 44.88 -22.05 -2.79
C GLU A 575 45.51 -21.49 -4.06
N SER A 576 45.70 -20.18 -4.11
CA SER A 576 46.69 -19.64 -5.02
C SER A 576 47.97 -20.39 -4.66
N ASP A 577 48.35 -21.34 -5.51
CA ASP A 577 49.74 -21.64 -5.72
C ASP A 577 50.34 -20.30 -6.16
N LYS A 578 50.69 -19.48 -5.17
CA LYS A 578 51.81 -18.59 -5.28
C LYS A 578 52.95 -19.56 -5.56
N ILE A 579 53.13 -19.88 -6.84
CA ILE A 579 54.41 -20.27 -7.38
C ILE A 579 55.33 -19.21 -6.77
N LYS A 580 56.11 -19.62 -5.77
CA LYS A 580 57.22 -18.82 -5.28
C LYS A 580 58.14 -18.72 -6.48
N VAL A 581 57.93 -17.71 -7.31
CA VAL A 581 58.96 -17.18 -8.19
C VAL A 581 59.99 -16.50 -7.28
N SER A 582 60.67 -17.30 -6.45
CA SER A 582 62.01 -16.97 -5.97
C SER A 582 62.93 -17.10 -7.17
N GLY A 583 62.93 -16.06 -7.98
CA GLY A 583 63.67 -16.02 -9.24
C GLY A 583 63.59 -14.67 -9.97
N GLY A 584 62.95 -13.65 -9.39
CA GLY A 584 63.08 -12.26 -9.82
C GLY A 584 64.41 -11.65 -9.39
N ALA A 585 65.54 -12.16 -9.91
CA ALA A 585 66.85 -11.53 -9.77
C ALA A 585 67.88 -11.91 -10.86
N TRP A 586 67.44 -12.43 -12.02
CA TRP A 586 68.33 -12.73 -13.16
C TRP A 586 67.96 -12.04 -14.48
N SER A 587 66.92 -11.20 -14.50
CA SER A 587 66.52 -10.44 -15.70
C SER A 587 67.17 -9.06 -15.85
N ALA A 588 67.81 -8.52 -14.78
CA ALA A 588 68.50 -7.22 -14.85
C ALA A 588 69.92 -7.33 -15.44
N TYR A 589 70.67 -8.40 -15.14
CA TYR A 589 72.01 -8.62 -15.70
C TYR A 589 71.97 -8.95 -17.19
N GLY A 590 70.95 -9.71 -17.64
CA GLY A 590 70.75 -10.03 -19.06
C GLY A 590 70.44 -8.80 -19.93
N LEU A 591 69.67 -7.83 -19.40
CA LEU A 591 69.36 -6.59 -20.10
C LEU A 591 70.59 -5.67 -20.23
N MET A 592 71.46 -5.62 -19.21
CA MET A 592 72.68 -4.81 -19.23
C MET A 592 73.73 -5.39 -20.19
N THR A 593 73.82 -6.72 -20.33
CA THR A 593 74.68 -7.35 -21.36
C THR A 593 74.20 -7.09 -22.79
N LEU A 594 72.89 -7.02 -23.02
CA LEU A 594 72.33 -6.71 -24.35
C LEU A 594 72.53 -5.24 -24.75
N LEU A 595 72.44 -4.31 -23.79
CA LEU A 595 72.75 -2.89 -24.00
C LEU A 595 74.25 -2.64 -24.20
N GLY A 596 75.12 -3.39 -23.51
CA GLY A 596 76.58 -3.35 -23.73
C GLY A 596 77.00 -3.83 -25.12
N LEU A 597 76.33 -4.86 -25.66
CA LEU A 597 76.59 -5.38 -27.01
C LEU A 597 76.08 -4.44 -28.13
N LEU A 598 75.02 -3.66 -27.87
CA LEU A 598 74.56 -2.59 -28.76
C LEU A 598 75.50 -1.37 -28.76
N GLY A 599 76.19 -1.09 -27.65
CA GLY A 599 77.21 -0.05 -27.54
C GLY A 599 78.52 -0.37 -28.29
N LEU A 600 78.92 -1.64 -28.32
CA LEU A 600 80.15 -2.08 -29.02
C LEU A 600 79.97 -2.21 -30.54
N ARG A 601 78.74 -2.25 -31.05
CA ARG A 601 78.44 -2.25 -32.50
C ARG A 601 78.49 -0.86 -33.14
N ARG A 602 78.67 0.22 -32.36
CA ARG A 602 78.83 1.61 -32.84
C ARG A 602 80.28 2.15 -32.76
N ARG A 603 81.29 1.29 -32.57
CA ARG A 603 82.73 1.67 -32.63
C ARG A 603 83.55 0.97 -33.71
N LYS A 604 82.90 0.30 -34.67
CA LYS A 604 83.51 -0.08 -35.95
C LYS A 604 82.47 0.04 -37.08
N ALA A 605 82.14 1.28 -37.41
CA ALA A 605 81.68 1.77 -38.70
C ALA A 605 81.83 3.29 -38.69
#